data_AF-A0A8I7BEY6-F1
#
_entry.id   AF-A0A8I7BEY6-F1
#
_cell.length_a   1.000
_cell.length_b   1.000
_cell.length_c   1.000
_cell.angle_alpha   90.00
_cell.angle_beta   90.00
_cell.angle_gamma   90.00
#
_symmetry.space_group_name_H-M   'P 1'
#
loop_
_entity.id
_entity.type
_entity.pdbx_description
1 polymer ?
#
loop_
_entity_poly.entity_id
_entity_poly.type
_entity_poly.pdbx_seq_one_letter_code
_entity_poly.pdbx_strand_id
1 'polypeptide(L)'
;MAMDRQSEWIILRRVLAFLKSRKLHRAAYALEKEARLKLDLPHLHDLFAKGRWRAADEYVTAFMSGKESTTPSASATLFVVRFERFVRALRRGHEAWAMRYFRRAIRPLMSSHPDEAAARAECNRAMLDRHSLHTNYPDDAAYREQRLIHFYRCVYQNEHISRSFNDIFDTNLRFMRATTAIGLRRHAHRPRRRTPTPAA
;
A
#
# COMPACT_ATOMS: atom_id res chain seq x y z
N MET A 1 -0.60 25.18 28.68
CA MET A 1 0.71 24.92 28.03
C MET A 1 0.45 23.95 26.88
N ALA A 2 0.78 24.34 25.64
CA ALA A 2 0.68 23.43 24.51
C ALA A 2 1.81 22.41 24.60
N MET A 3 1.46 21.12 24.56
CA MET A 3 2.45 20.04 24.52
C MET A 3 3.19 20.11 23.18
N ASP A 4 4.52 19.97 23.18
CA ASP A 4 5.24 19.93 21.91
C ASP A 4 4.92 18.64 21.14
N ARG A 5 5.04 18.72 19.81
CA ARG A 5 4.66 17.65 18.89
C ARG A 5 5.44 16.36 19.12
N GLN A 6 6.66 16.45 19.65
CA GLN A 6 7.52 15.30 19.92
C GLN A 6 7.06 14.55 21.17
N SER A 7 6.73 15.27 22.24
CA SER A 7 6.12 14.70 23.44
C SER A 7 4.77 14.04 23.14
N GLU A 8 3.94 14.68 22.32
CA GLU A 8 2.67 14.11 21.85
C GLU A 8 2.88 12.77 21.14
N TRP A 9 3.83 12.72 20.20
CA TRP A 9 4.16 11.53 19.45
C TRP A 9 4.63 10.37 20.34
N ILE A 10 5.49 10.67 21.33
CA ILE A 10 5.99 9.67 22.28
C ILE A 10 4.83 9.08 23.11
N ILE A 11 3.93 9.92 23.61
CA ILE A 11 2.79 9.48 24.40
C ILE A 11 1.87 8.60 23.57
N LEU A 12 1.52 9.03 22.35
CA LEU A 12 0.67 8.25 21.45
C LEU A 12 1.27 6.87 21.12
N ARG A 13 2.60 6.79 20.95
CA ARG A 13 3.28 5.49 20.76
C ARG A 13 3.23 4.60 22.00
N ARG A 14 3.33 5.17 23.21
CA ARG A 14 3.19 4.41 24.47
C ARG A 14 1.76 3.89 24.65
N VAL A 15 0.75 4.73 24.37
CA VAL A 15 -0.66 4.31 24.37
C VAL A 15 -0.89 3.19 23.35
N LEU A 16 -0.35 3.31 22.14
CA LEU A 16 -0.43 2.27 21.13
C LEU A 16 0.19 0.94 21.60
N ALA A 17 1.38 0.99 22.21
CA ALA A 17 2.04 -0.21 22.74
C ALA A 17 1.20 -0.87 23.85
N PHE A 18 0.60 -0.07 24.73
CA PHE A 18 -0.32 -0.54 25.77
C PHE A 18 -1.56 -1.22 25.17
N LEU A 19 -2.20 -0.61 24.16
CA LEU A 19 -3.37 -1.19 23.51
C LEU A 19 -3.03 -2.54 22.85
N LYS A 20 -1.87 -2.64 22.19
CA LYS A 20 -1.40 -3.90 21.58
C LYS A 20 -1.12 -4.97 22.64
N SER A 21 -0.47 -4.64 23.75
CA SER A 21 -0.16 -5.61 24.81
C SER A 21 -1.42 -6.13 25.51
N ARG A 22 -2.48 -5.32 25.60
CA ARG A 22 -3.80 -5.70 26.10
C ARG A 22 -4.71 -6.37 25.06
N LYS A 23 -4.20 -6.66 23.86
CA LYS A 23 -4.96 -7.25 22.73
C LYS A 23 -6.16 -6.42 22.29
N LEU A 24 -6.13 -5.10 22.53
CA LEU A 24 -7.17 -4.15 22.13
C LEU A 24 -6.95 -3.68 20.69
N HIS A 25 -6.93 -4.63 19.75
CA HIS A 25 -6.50 -4.41 18.36
C HIS A 25 -7.32 -3.34 17.62
N ARG A 26 -8.65 -3.29 17.83
CA ARG A 26 -9.50 -2.27 17.18
C ARG A 26 -9.12 -0.85 17.59
N ALA A 27 -8.92 -0.63 18.89
CA ALA A 27 -8.51 0.67 19.42
C ALA A 27 -7.10 1.02 18.95
N ALA A 28 -6.18 0.04 18.95
CA ALA A 28 -4.82 0.22 18.44
C ALA A 28 -4.81 0.69 16.98
N TYR A 29 -5.56 0.01 16.09
CA TYR A 29 -5.62 0.38 14.67
C TYR A 29 -6.34 1.71 14.42
N ALA A 30 -7.36 2.03 15.22
CA ALA A 30 -8.01 3.34 15.16
C ALA A 30 -7.03 4.45 15.53
N LEU A 31 -6.30 4.30 16.63
CA LEU A 31 -5.27 5.25 17.06
C LEU A 31 -4.17 5.41 16.01
N GLU A 32 -3.66 4.31 15.45
CA GLU A 32 -2.67 4.34 14.36
C GLU A 32 -3.16 5.13 13.14
N LYS A 33 -4.40 4.88 12.72
CA LYS A 33 -5.01 5.50 11.55
C LYS A 33 -5.25 7.00 11.78
N GLU A 34 -5.80 7.37 12.93
CA GLU A 34 -6.17 8.76 13.24
C GLU A 34 -4.94 9.62 13.51
N ALA A 35 -4.01 9.13 14.32
CA ALA A 35 -2.77 9.85 14.63
C ALA A 35 -1.66 9.63 13.58
N ARG A 36 -1.91 8.82 12.55
CA ARG A 36 -0.98 8.50 11.45
C ARG A 36 0.40 8.05 11.95
N LEU A 37 0.42 7.28 13.04
CA LEU A 37 1.65 6.96 13.79
C LEU A 37 2.62 6.08 12.99
N LYS A 38 2.09 5.00 12.42
CA LYS A 38 2.85 4.03 11.62
C LYS A 38 1.88 3.19 10.79
N LEU A 39 2.25 2.92 9.53
CA LEU A 39 1.55 1.95 8.71
C LEU A 39 1.86 0.52 9.20
N ASP A 40 0.88 -0.16 9.79
CA ASP A 40 1.01 -1.55 10.27
C ASP A 40 0.81 -2.55 9.11
N LEU A 41 1.92 -3.06 8.56
CA LEU A 41 1.89 -4.05 7.48
C LEU A 41 1.24 -5.38 7.90
N PRO A 42 1.53 -5.98 9.07
CA PRO A 42 0.77 -7.12 9.58
C PRO A 42 -0.75 -6.91 9.61
N HIS A 43 -1.22 -5.73 10.01
CA HIS A 43 -2.65 -5.42 9.96
C HIS A 43 -3.17 -5.42 8.51
N LEU A 44 -2.45 -4.78 7.58
CA LEU A 44 -2.82 -4.78 6.17
C LEU A 44 -2.81 -6.18 5.55
N HIS A 45 -1.84 -7.02 5.91
CA HIS A 45 -1.80 -8.43 5.52
C HIS A 45 -3.11 -9.13 5.89
N ASP A 46 -3.57 -8.97 7.13
CA ASP A 46 -4.82 -9.55 7.60
C ASP A 46 -6.04 -9.04 6.83
N LEU A 47 -6.09 -7.74 6.52
CA LEU A 47 -7.16 -7.16 5.73
C LEU A 47 -7.20 -7.72 4.30
N PHE A 48 -6.04 -7.88 3.66
CA PHE A 48 -5.93 -8.48 2.33
C PHE A 48 -6.31 -9.96 2.35
N ALA A 49 -5.76 -10.74 3.29
CA ALA A 49 -6.05 -12.17 3.42
C ALA A 49 -7.55 -12.45 3.60
N LYS A 50 -8.25 -11.56 4.30
CA LYS A 50 -9.71 -11.62 4.54
C LYS A 50 -10.56 -10.93 3.47
N GLY A 51 -9.97 -10.36 2.42
CA GLY A 51 -10.69 -9.64 1.36
C GLY A 51 -11.42 -8.38 1.85
N ARG A 52 -10.95 -7.75 2.94
CA ARG A 52 -11.55 -6.55 3.55
C ARG A 52 -11.08 -5.27 2.84
N TRP A 53 -11.31 -5.20 1.52
CA TRP A 53 -10.80 -4.15 0.63
C TRP A 53 -11.22 -2.73 1.01
N ARG A 54 -12.45 -2.56 1.51
CA ARG A 54 -12.92 -1.27 2.01
C ARG A 54 -12.08 -0.78 3.21
N ALA A 55 -11.85 -1.65 4.18
CA ALA A 55 -11.07 -1.31 5.36
C ALA A 55 -9.60 -1.07 4.99
N ALA A 56 -9.05 -1.86 4.06
CA ALA A 56 -7.68 -1.67 3.57
C ALA A 56 -7.50 -0.30 2.90
N ASP A 57 -8.39 0.08 1.99
CA ASP A 57 -8.36 1.39 1.33
C ASP A 57 -8.50 2.55 2.34
N GLU A 58 -9.45 2.46 3.27
CA GLU A 58 -9.63 3.48 4.30
C GLU A 58 -8.40 3.62 5.23
N TYR A 59 -7.73 2.50 5.55
CA TYR A 59 -6.52 2.51 6.35
C TYR A 59 -5.34 3.12 5.58
N VAL A 60 -5.05 2.62 4.37
CA VAL A 60 -3.94 3.13 3.54
C VAL A 60 -4.10 4.60 3.20
N THR A 61 -5.32 5.03 2.85
CA THR A 61 -5.62 6.43 2.53
C THR A 61 -5.32 7.36 3.71
N ALA A 62 -5.47 6.92 4.96
CA ALA A 62 -5.15 7.75 6.11
C ALA A 62 -3.67 8.16 6.14
N PHE A 63 -2.77 7.26 5.76
CA PHE A 63 -1.32 7.49 5.74
C PHE A 63 -0.83 8.18 4.47
N MET A 64 -1.58 8.08 3.36
CA MET A 64 -1.16 8.60 2.06
C MET A 64 -2.00 9.80 1.59
N SER A 65 -2.84 10.39 2.45
CA SER A 65 -3.67 11.56 2.10
C SER A 65 -2.89 12.88 2.20
N GLY A 66 -3.05 13.76 1.21
CA GLY A 66 -2.44 15.10 1.17
C GLY A 66 -1.58 15.33 -0.08
N LYS A 67 -0.64 16.26 -0.02
CA LYS A 67 0.28 16.59 -1.13
C LYS A 67 1.16 15.41 -1.57
N GLU A 68 1.34 14.42 -0.71
CA GLU A 68 2.14 13.21 -0.97
C GLU A 68 1.39 12.15 -1.78
N SER A 69 0.05 12.25 -1.85
CA SER A 69 -0.81 11.32 -2.61
C SER A 69 -0.57 11.36 -4.12
N THR A 70 0.05 12.43 -4.62
CA THR A 70 0.32 12.66 -6.04
C THR A 70 1.72 12.20 -6.46
N THR A 71 2.53 11.69 -5.54
CA THR A 71 3.81 11.07 -5.91
C THR A 71 3.55 9.77 -6.68
N PRO A 72 4.42 9.38 -7.63
CA PRO A 72 4.19 8.16 -8.39
C PRO A 72 4.11 6.90 -7.54
N SER A 73 4.96 6.80 -6.52
CA SER A 73 4.97 5.66 -5.61
C SER A 73 3.71 5.61 -4.73
N ALA A 74 3.25 6.73 -4.16
CA ALA A 74 1.99 6.76 -3.40
C ALA A 74 0.78 6.46 -4.28
N SER A 75 0.78 6.98 -5.51
CA SER A 75 -0.28 6.73 -6.49
C SER A 75 -0.37 5.25 -6.85
N ALA A 76 0.77 4.58 -7.07
CA ALA A 76 0.82 3.14 -7.29
C ALA A 76 0.31 2.34 -6.09
N THR A 77 0.74 2.68 -4.87
CA THR A 77 0.28 1.96 -3.67
C THR A 77 -1.23 2.12 -3.43
N LEU A 78 -1.75 3.35 -3.56
CA LEU A 78 -3.19 3.62 -3.43
C LEU A 78 -3.98 2.93 -4.55
N PHE A 79 -3.45 2.91 -5.77
CA PHE A 79 -4.13 2.29 -6.91
C PHE A 79 -4.45 0.81 -6.62
N VAL A 80 -3.51 0.04 -6.07
CA VAL A 80 -3.73 -1.40 -5.79
C VAL A 80 -4.97 -1.65 -4.93
N VAL A 81 -5.11 -0.94 -3.80
CA VAL A 81 -6.24 -1.12 -2.87
C VAL A 81 -7.54 -0.53 -3.39
N ARG A 82 -7.46 0.63 -4.05
CA ARG A 82 -8.65 1.30 -4.58
C ARG A 82 -9.24 0.55 -5.77
N PHE A 83 -8.38 0.03 -6.63
CA PHE A 83 -8.77 -0.80 -7.76
C PHE A 83 -9.52 -2.06 -7.29
N GLU A 84 -9.00 -2.77 -6.29
CA GLU A 84 -9.69 -3.95 -5.73
C GLU A 84 -11.06 -3.58 -5.15
N ARG A 85 -11.13 -2.50 -4.37
CA ARG A 85 -12.40 -2.01 -3.84
C ARG A 85 -13.42 -1.71 -4.96
N PHE A 86 -12.95 -1.11 -6.06
CA PHE A 86 -13.76 -0.81 -7.23
C PHE A 86 -14.25 -2.08 -7.95
N VAL A 87 -13.35 -3.01 -8.28
CA VAL A 87 -13.69 -4.29 -8.92
C VAL A 87 -14.71 -5.07 -8.09
N ARG A 88 -14.53 -5.10 -6.77
CA ARG A 88 -15.46 -5.81 -5.87
C ARG A 88 -16.81 -5.12 -5.76
N ALA A 89 -16.91 -3.81 -6.03
CA ALA A 89 -18.19 -3.13 -6.16
C ALA A 89 -18.87 -3.46 -7.49
N LEU A 90 -18.12 -3.49 -8.60
CA LEU A 90 -18.64 -3.92 -9.90
C LEU A 90 -19.17 -5.36 -9.87
N ARG A 91 -18.41 -6.29 -9.28
CA ARG A 91 -18.83 -7.70 -9.13
C ARG A 91 -20.12 -7.87 -8.31
N ARG A 92 -20.38 -6.97 -7.35
CA ARG A 92 -21.62 -6.96 -6.55
C ARG A 92 -22.78 -6.22 -7.25
N GLY A 93 -22.56 -5.70 -8.46
CA GLY A 93 -23.56 -4.94 -9.20
C GLY A 93 -23.77 -3.50 -8.72
N HIS A 94 -22.88 -2.97 -7.88
CA HIS A 94 -22.98 -1.59 -7.37
C HIS A 94 -22.37 -0.57 -8.35
N GLU A 95 -22.82 -0.57 -9.59
CA GLU A 95 -22.18 0.17 -10.70
C GLU A 95 -22.17 1.67 -10.48
N ALA A 96 -23.30 2.27 -10.13
CA ALA A 96 -23.38 3.72 -9.89
C ALA A 96 -22.40 4.17 -8.79
N TRP A 97 -22.29 3.37 -7.72
CA TRP A 97 -21.31 3.62 -6.66
C TRP A 97 -19.88 3.44 -7.17
N ALA A 98 -19.61 2.35 -7.89
CA ALA A 98 -18.29 2.02 -8.42
C ALA A 98 -17.79 3.10 -9.38
N MET A 99 -18.63 3.60 -10.28
CA MET A 99 -18.27 4.66 -11.23
C MET A 99 -18.08 6.02 -10.55
N ARG A 100 -18.86 6.32 -9.51
CA ARG A 100 -18.61 7.52 -8.68
C ARG A 100 -17.29 7.40 -7.94
N TYR A 101 -17.01 6.23 -7.38
CA TYR A 101 -15.78 5.94 -6.67
C TYR A 101 -14.56 5.99 -7.61
N PHE A 102 -14.64 5.38 -8.80
CA PHE A 102 -13.61 5.46 -9.84
C PHE A 102 -13.24 6.90 -10.17
N ARG A 103 -14.25 7.73 -10.49
CA ARG A 103 -14.04 9.15 -10.84
C ARG A 103 -13.34 9.95 -9.74
N ARG A 104 -13.69 9.71 -8.48
CA ARG A 104 -13.19 10.48 -7.33
C ARG A 104 -11.87 9.97 -6.75
N ALA A 105 -11.66 8.65 -6.78
CA ALA A 105 -10.61 8.01 -5.99
C ALA A 105 -9.57 7.27 -6.83
N ILE A 106 -9.91 6.81 -8.04
CA ILE A 106 -8.98 6.05 -8.91
C ILE A 106 -8.44 6.94 -10.02
N ARG A 107 -9.31 7.61 -10.77
CA ARG A 107 -8.92 8.44 -11.92
C ARG A 107 -7.83 9.48 -11.59
N PRO A 108 -7.86 10.18 -10.44
CA PRO A 108 -6.80 11.14 -10.09
C PRO A 108 -5.43 10.49 -9.86
N LEU A 109 -5.39 9.21 -9.49
CA LEU A 109 -4.12 8.50 -9.25
C LEU A 109 -3.44 8.08 -10.56
N MET A 110 -4.20 7.94 -11.64
CA MET A 110 -3.69 7.41 -12.91
C MET A 110 -2.68 8.36 -13.55
N SER A 111 -2.92 9.67 -13.50
CA SER A 111 -2.01 10.69 -14.07
C SER A 111 -0.66 10.75 -13.37
N SER A 112 -0.60 10.29 -12.13
CA SER A 112 0.64 10.23 -11.35
C SER A 112 1.21 8.82 -11.30
N HIS A 113 0.50 7.80 -11.79
CA HIS A 113 0.93 6.41 -11.72
C HIS A 113 2.19 6.20 -12.58
N PRO A 114 3.21 5.47 -12.10
CA PRO A 114 4.46 5.27 -12.83
C PRO A 114 4.27 4.54 -14.17
N ASP A 115 3.21 3.74 -14.27
CA ASP A 115 2.75 3.12 -15.52
C ASP A 115 1.26 3.45 -15.73
N GLU A 116 0.99 4.67 -16.20
CA GLU A 116 -0.37 5.14 -16.46
C GLU A 116 -1.10 4.24 -17.46
N ALA A 117 -0.40 3.80 -18.51
CA ALA A 117 -0.98 2.99 -19.59
C ALA A 117 -1.49 1.64 -19.06
N ALA A 118 -0.70 0.95 -18.24
CA ALA A 118 -1.12 -0.31 -17.63
C ALA A 118 -2.28 -0.11 -16.65
N ALA A 119 -2.22 0.91 -15.78
CA ALA A 119 -3.30 1.21 -14.83
C ALA A 119 -4.62 1.52 -15.57
N ARG A 120 -4.55 2.23 -16.70
CA ARG A 120 -5.70 2.53 -17.56
C ARG A 120 -6.25 1.29 -18.25
N ALA A 121 -5.38 0.45 -18.80
CA ALA A 121 -5.78 -0.80 -19.41
C ALA A 121 -6.48 -1.73 -18.40
N GLU A 122 -5.98 -1.82 -17.16
CA GLU A 122 -6.58 -2.62 -16.09
C GLU A 122 -7.97 -2.11 -15.71
N CYS A 123 -8.14 -0.79 -15.57
CA CYS A 123 -9.45 -0.17 -15.31
C CYS A 123 -10.45 -0.40 -16.46
N ASN A 124 -10.00 -0.19 -17.71
CA ASN A 124 -10.85 -0.38 -18.88
C ASN A 124 -11.30 -1.84 -19.00
N ARG A 125 -10.40 -2.80 -18.78
CA ARG A 125 -10.74 -4.23 -18.78
C ARG A 125 -11.81 -4.56 -17.75
N ALA A 126 -11.69 -4.01 -16.53
CA ALA A 126 -12.68 -4.21 -15.48
C ALA A 126 -14.05 -3.56 -15.80
N MET A 127 -14.07 -2.44 -16.53
CA MET A 127 -15.32 -1.74 -16.86
C MET A 127 -16.05 -2.33 -18.06
N LEU A 128 -15.32 -2.77 -19.09
CA LEU A 128 -15.89 -3.18 -20.37
C LEU A 128 -16.42 -4.61 -20.39
N ASP A 129 -15.88 -5.49 -19.52
CA ASP A 129 -16.22 -6.91 -19.53
C ASP A 129 -16.63 -7.40 -18.14
N ARG A 130 -17.94 -7.27 -17.86
CA ARG A 130 -18.54 -7.66 -16.59
C ARG A 130 -18.52 -9.17 -16.38
N HIS A 131 -18.66 -9.95 -17.45
CA HIS A 131 -18.68 -11.42 -17.38
C HIS A 131 -17.30 -11.98 -17.01
N SER A 132 -16.23 -11.35 -17.49
CA SER A 132 -14.87 -11.77 -17.14
C SER A 132 -14.37 -11.25 -15.80
N LEU A 133 -15.14 -10.46 -15.05
CA LEU A 133 -14.69 -9.98 -13.73
C LEU A 133 -14.41 -11.11 -12.74
N HIS A 134 -15.20 -12.18 -12.78
CA HIS A 134 -15.01 -13.34 -11.91
C HIS A 134 -13.78 -14.15 -12.29
N THR A 135 -13.45 -14.20 -13.58
CA THR A 135 -12.29 -14.91 -14.13
C THR A 135 -10.99 -14.13 -13.95
N ASN A 136 -11.01 -12.83 -14.27
CA ASN A 136 -9.84 -11.96 -14.27
C ASN A 136 -9.47 -11.45 -12.87
N TYR A 137 -10.45 -11.37 -11.98
CA TYR A 137 -10.29 -10.83 -10.63
C TYR A 137 -10.99 -11.72 -9.60
N PRO A 138 -10.63 -13.01 -9.47
CA PRO A 138 -11.26 -13.92 -8.51
C PRO A 138 -11.04 -13.44 -7.07
N ASP A 139 -11.86 -13.91 -6.12
CA ASP A 139 -11.74 -13.54 -4.69
C ASP A 139 -11.31 -14.72 -3.80
N ASP A 140 -10.47 -15.59 -4.36
CA ASP A 140 -9.84 -16.68 -3.64
C ASP A 140 -8.57 -16.23 -2.89
N ALA A 141 -7.99 -17.13 -2.09
CA ALA A 141 -6.81 -16.84 -1.30
C ALA A 141 -5.57 -16.53 -2.16
N ALA A 142 -5.36 -17.25 -3.27
CA ALA A 142 -4.20 -17.10 -4.12
C ALA A 142 -4.18 -15.73 -4.80
N TYR A 143 -5.34 -15.27 -5.29
CA TYR A 143 -5.48 -13.93 -5.85
C TYR A 143 -5.20 -12.84 -4.82
N ARG A 144 -5.75 -12.97 -3.61
CA ARG A 144 -5.53 -12.02 -2.52
C ARG A 144 -4.05 -11.92 -2.14
N GLU A 145 -3.35 -13.05 -2.11
CA GLU A 145 -1.91 -13.11 -1.88
C GLU A 145 -1.12 -12.42 -3.00
N GLN A 146 -1.46 -12.68 -4.27
CA GLN A 146 -0.82 -12.01 -5.41
C GLN A 146 -0.97 -10.48 -5.34
N ARG A 147 -2.18 -9.99 -5.02
CA ARG A 147 -2.44 -8.55 -4.85
C ARG A 147 -1.71 -7.97 -3.65
N LEU A 148 -1.55 -8.73 -2.57
CA LEU A 148 -0.76 -8.31 -1.41
C LEU A 148 0.72 -8.18 -1.74
N ILE A 149 1.29 -9.13 -2.49
CA ILE A 149 2.67 -9.05 -2.98
C ILE A 149 2.86 -7.82 -3.85
N HIS A 150 1.91 -7.55 -4.76
CA HIS A 150 1.94 -6.34 -5.59
C HIS A 150 1.90 -5.07 -4.73
N PHE A 151 0.98 -5.02 -3.75
CA PHE A 151 0.88 -3.90 -2.81
C PHE A 151 2.20 -3.65 -2.07
N TYR A 152 2.84 -4.69 -1.53
CA TYR A 152 4.12 -4.54 -0.83
C TYR A 152 5.23 -4.05 -1.74
N ARG A 153 5.30 -4.49 -3.00
CA ARG A 153 6.26 -3.95 -3.97
C ARG A 153 6.10 -2.44 -4.12
N CYS A 154 4.86 -1.95 -4.24
CA CYS A 154 4.59 -0.52 -4.32
C CYS A 154 4.95 0.21 -3.02
N VAL A 155 4.65 -0.36 -1.84
CA VAL A 155 5.00 0.23 -0.54
C VAL A 155 6.51 0.41 -0.39
N TYR A 156 7.31 -0.60 -0.72
CA TYR A 156 8.76 -0.52 -0.55
C TYR A 156 9.43 0.43 -1.55
N GLN A 157 8.82 0.63 -2.72
CA GLN A 157 9.22 1.65 -3.69
C GLN A 157 8.79 3.07 -3.28
N ASN A 158 7.97 3.21 -2.24
CA ASN A 158 7.53 4.49 -1.74
C ASN A 158 8.50 5.04 -0.70
N GLU A 159 9.39 5.96 -1.13
CA GLU A 159 10.40 6.58 -0.26
C GLU A 159 9.82 7.22 0.99
N HIS A 160 8.62 7.83 0.94
CA HIS A 160 8.01 8.48 2.10
C HIS A 160 7.66 7.47 3.20
N ILE A 161 7.17 6.31 2.80
CA ILE A 161 6.79 5.25 3.73
C ILE A 161 8.04 4.48 4.18
N SER A 162 8.98 4.22 3.26
CA SER A 162 10.29 3.62 3.57
C SER A 162 11.10 4.45 4.57
N ARG A 163 11.06 5.79 4.51
CA ARG A 163 11.67 6.67 5.52
C ARG A 163 10.97 6.57 6.88
N SER A 164 9.63 6.50 6.91
CA SER A 164 8.87 6.24 8.14
C SER A 164 9.16 4.86 8.75
N PHE A 165 9.58 3.88 7.94
CA PHE A 165 10.05 2.57 8.42
C PHE A 165 11.48 2.59 8.97
N ASN A 166 12.36 3.45 8.44
CA ASN A 166 13.78 3.51 8.83
C ASN A 166 14.03 4.10 10.23
N ASP A 167 13.10 4.91 10.77
CA ASP A 167 13.14 5.34 12.19
C ASP A 167 12.72 4.21 13.17
N ILE A 168 12.39 3.02 12.65
CA ILE A 168 11.76 1.92 13.41
C ILE A 168 12.21 0.55 12.87
N PHE A 169 13.52 0.31 12.71
CA PHE A 169 14.02 -1.05 12.59
C PHE A 169 14.17 -1.68 13.98
N ASP A 170 13.27 -2.61 14.32
CA ASP A 170 13.68 -3.69 15.23
C ASP A 170 12.87 -5.01 15.19
N THR A 171 11.78 -5.16 14.42
CA THR A 171 10.95 -6.38 14.61
C THR A 171 10.47 -7.15 13.38
N ASN A 172 10.61 -6.65 12.15
CA ASN A 172 10.04 -7.33 10.97
C ASN A 172 11.05 -7.90 9.95
N LEU A 173 12.33 -7.99 10.31
CA LEU A 173 13.36 -8.63 9.47
C LEU A 173 13.11 -10.12 9.17
N ARG A 174 12.32 -10.82 10.00
CA ARG A 174 12.00 -12.25 9.79
C ARG A 174 11.07 -12.51 8.59
N PHE A 175 10.16 -11.59 8.26
CA PHE A 175 9.34 -11.70 7.04
C PHE A 175 10.14 -11.41 5.75
N MET A 176 11.24 -10.66 5.87
CA MET A 176 12.05 -10.27 4.71
C MET A 176 12.90 -11.40 4.14
N ARG A 177 13.33 -12.40 4.94
CA ARG A 177 14.12 -13.53 4.41
C ARG A 177 13.32 -14.46 3.49
N ALA A 178 12.00 -14.53 3.64
CA ALA A 178 11.16 -15.36 2.78
C ALA A 178 10.83 -14.69 1.44
N THR A 179 10.66 -13.36 1.41
CA THR A 179 10.25 -12.63 0.20
C THR A 179 11.43 -12.16 -0.66
N THR A 180 12.59 -11.86 -0.06
CA THR A 180 13.83 -11.58 -0.83
C THR A 180 14.41 -12.82 -1.52
N ALA A 181 14.01 -14.03 -1.10
CA ALA A 181 14.38 -15.27 -1.77
C ALA A 181 13.65 -15.47 -3.12
N ILE A 182 12.52 -14.79 -3.37
CA ILE A 182 11.63 -15.05 -4.52
C ILE A 182 11.78 -14.00 -5.64
N GLY A 183 12.97 -13.40 -5.80
CA GLY A 183 13.37 -12.88 -7.12
C GLY A 183 13.67 -11.39 -7.25
N LEU A 184 14.55 -10.86 -6.40
CA LEU A 184 15.20 -9.56 -6.65
C LEU A 184 16.73 -9.63 -6.83
N ARG A 185 17.29 -10.82 -7.10
CA ARG A 185 18.73 -10.98 -7.39
C ARG A 185 19.14 -10.81 -8.86
N ARG A 186 18.24 -10.48 -9.79
CA ARG A 186 18.59 -10.42 -11.24
C ARG A 186 18.78 -9.01 -11.84
N HIS A 187 18.62 -7.92 -11.09
CA HIS A 187 18.84 -6.57 -11.65
C HIS A 187 19.71 -5.67 -10.77
N ALA A 188 20.84 -6.20 -10.30
CA ALA A 188 21.98 -5.38 -9.87
C ALA A 188 23.18 -5.65 -10.80
N HIS A 189 23.02 -5.38 -12.09
CA HIS A 189 24.17 -5.16 -12.98
C HIS A 189 24.69 -3.76 -12.70
N ARG A 190 25.68 -3.69 -11.81
CA ARG A 190 26.49 -2.50 -11.56
C ARG A 190 27.39 -2.30 -12.78
N PRO A 191 27.35 -1.18 -13.52
CA PRO A 191 28.38 -0.92 -14.51
C PRO A 191 29.71 -0.73 -13.78
N ARG A 192 30.70 -1.56 -14.13
CA ARG A 192 32.08 -1.43 -13.68
C ARG A 192 32.59 -0.05 -14.08
N ARG A 193 32.81 0.83 -13.09
CA ARG A 193 33.62 2.05 -13.27
C ARG A 193 34.99 1.63 -13.78
N ARG A 194 35.31 1.98 -15.02
CA ARG A 194 36.69 2.02 -15.52
C ARG A 194 37.41 3.15 -14.78
N THR A 195 38.48 2.80 -14.07
CA THR A 195 39.48 3.74 -13.56
C THR A 195 40.22 4.38 -14.73
N PRO A 196 40.48 5.70 -14.72
CA PRO A 196 41.37 6.32 -15.70
C PRO A 196 42.83 6.00 -15.38
N THR A 197 43.56 5.57 -16.39
CA THR A 197 45.02 5.37 -16.38
C THR A 197 45.71 6.73 -16.29
N PRO A 198 46.76 6.91 -15.46
CA PRO A 198 47.54 8.14 -15.49
C PRO A 198 48.41 8.18 -16.75
N ALA A 199 48.42 9.34 -17.42
CA ALA A 199 49.33 9.62 -18.52
C ALA A 199 50.75 9.82 -17.98
N ALA A 200 51.72 9.17 -18.61
CA ALA A 200 53.13 9.51 -18.60
C ALA A 200 53.47 10.03 -20.00
#